data_AF-A0A1C2H9Z5-F1
#
_entry.id   AF-A0A1C2H9Z5-F1
#
_cell.length_a   1.000
_cell.length_b   1.000
_cell.length_c   1.000
_cell.angle_alpha   90.00
_cell.angle_beta   90.00
_cell.angle_gamma   90.00
#
_symmetry.space_group_name_H-M   'P 1'
#
loop_
_entity.id
_entity.type
_entity.pdbx_description
1 polymer ?
#
loop_
_entity_poly.entity_id
_entity_poly.type
_entity_poly.pdbx_seq_one_letter_code
_entity_poly.pdbx_strand_id
1 'polypeptide(L)'
;MMSLRRMDDDEPTLAFSPLLRGAVLTLSRAAETPIGLTATKAFKRDYVHWALTHFDWPGRAAEDILAVSKVVNEADFPPLELIHFLLIHCKLGRHFKGTFRATKEGVRLASSPASLFAELIPLYLFEVDHSAFSRTGEAVFGNWDTWLNVMNVELEGGKTESDLYRLFYGELPDEPFAWRKPYAFGSCVLRPLEWAGLVSITSIRDHDGKLDYVVTKTPLWQAALQLETDDMVPKFQRH
;
A
#
# COMPACT_ATOMS: atom_id res chain seq x y z
N MET A 1 -17.55 -11.28 -0.64
CA MET A 1 -16.09 -11.08 -0.64
C MET A 1 -15.79 -10.24 -1.86
N MET A 2 -15.20 -9.06 -1.69
CA MET A 2 -14.83 -8.22 -2.83
C MET A 2 -13.68 -8.89 -3.60
N SER A 3 -13.73 -8.84 -4.92
CA SER A 3 -12.70 -9.39 -5.79
C SER A 3 -12.23 -8.32 -6.76
N LEU A 4 -10.93 -8.28 -7.02
CA LEU A 4 -10.37 -7.41 -8.04
C LEU A 4 -10.63 -8.02 -9.43
N ARG A 5 -10.80 -7.15 -10.44
CA ARG A 5 -10.88 -7.55 -11.84
C ARG A 5 -9.57 -8.21 -12.26
N ARG A 6 -9.70 -9.19 -13.16
CA ARG A 6 -8.54 -9.77 -13.84
C ARG A 6 -7.96 -8.74 -14.80
N MET A 7 -6.64 -8.60 -14.79
CA MET A 7 -5.87 -7.77 -15.69
C MET A 7 -4.84 -8.62 -16.43
N ASP A 8 -4.32 -8.11 -17.54
CA ASP A 8 -3.24 -8.72 -18.29
C ASP A 8 -1.88 -8.21 -17.78
N ASP A 9 -0.80 -8.98 -17.99
CA ASP A 9 0.53 -8.64 -17.48
C ASP A 9 1.13 -7.36 -18.10
N ASP A 10 0.62 -6.94 -19.26
CA ASP A 10 1.00 -5.70 -19.95
C ASP A 10 0.10 -4.51 -19.58
N GLU A 11 -0.84 -4.67 -18.62
CA GLU A 11 -1.70 -3.60 -18.12
C GLU A 11 -0.85 -2.47 -17.50
N PRO A 12 -0.73 -1.30 -18.16
CA PRO A 12 0.19 -0.25 -17.73
C PRO A 12 -0.19 0.32 -16.34
N THR A 13 -1.45 0.21 -15.94
CA THR A 13 -1.88 0.74 -14.64
C THR A 13 -1.36 -0.08 -13.45
N LEU A 14 -0.86 -1.30 -13.65
CA LEU A 14 -0.19 -2.06 -12.60
C LEU A 14 1.03 -1.32 -12.02
N ALA A 15 1.66 -0.44 -12.82
CA ALA A 15 2.80 0.38 -12.39
C ALA A 15 2.45 1.35 -11.24
N PHE A 16 1.16 1.67 -11.05
CA PHE A 16 0.72 2.53 -9.95
C PHE A 16 0.80 1.85 -8.58
N SER A 17 1.03 0.54 -8.49
CA SER A 17 1.11 -0.20 -7.22
C SER A 17 2.54 -0.27 -6.67
N PRO A 18 2.90 0.49 -5.62
CA PRO A 18 4.19 0.35 -4.94
C PRO A 18 4.38 -1.06 -4.36
N LEU A 19 3.31 -1.64 -3.80
CA LEU A 19 3.37 -2.96 -3.21
C LEU A 19 3.71 -4.04 -4.24
N LEU A 20 3.06 -4.02 -5.40
CA LEU A 20 3.40 -4.92 -6.50
C LEU A 20 4.86 -4.74 -6.93
N ARG A 21 5.28 -3.49 -7.17
CA ARG A 21 6.66 -3.17 -7.59
C ARG A 21 7.69 -3.71 -6.59
N GLY A 22 7.52 -3.44 -5.31
CA GLY A 22 8.43 -3.90 -4.26
C GLY A 22 8.44 -5.44 -4.13
N ALA A 23 7.30 -6.10 -4.31
CA ALA A 23 7.21 -7.56 -4.33
C ALA A 23 7.94 -8.17 -5.54
N VAL A 24 7.73 -7.64 -6.75
CA VAL A 24 8.44 -8.06 -7.98
C VAL A 24 9.95 -7.90 -7.81
N LEU A 25 10.40 -6.74 -7.32
CA LEU A 25 11.81 -6.45 -7.08
C LEU A 25 12.43 -7.43 -6.07
N THR A 26 11.71 -7.71 -4.97
CA THR A 26 12.18 -8.64 -3.93
C THR A 26 12.29 -10.07 -4.44
N LEU A 27 11.27 -10.57 -5.14
CA LEU A 27 11.27 -11.92 -5.68
C LEU A 27 12.31 -12.10 -6.78
N SER A 28 12.42 -11.14 -7.71
CA SER A 28 13.44 -11.14 -8.76
C SER A 28 14.85 -11.16 -8.16
N ARG A 29 15.11 -10.32 -7.15
CA ARG A 29 16.41 -10.29 -6.47
C ARG A 29 16.73 -11.62 -5.78
N ALA A 30 15.76 -12.18 -5.08
CA ALA A 30 15.90 -13.47 -4.40
C ALA A 30 16.03 -14.67 -5.37
N ALA A 31 15.58 -14.52 -6.62
CA ALA A 31 15.77 -15.51 -7.68
C ALA A 31 17.23 -15.53 -8.18
N GLU A 32 17.86 -14.35 -8.28
CA GLU A 32 19.28 -14.23 -8.66
C GLU A 32 20.22 -14.67 -7.55
N THR A 33 19.97 -14.22 -6.31
CA THR A 33 20.85 -14.49 -5.16
C THR A 33 20.02 -14.49 -3.87
N PRO A 34 20.15 -15.53 -3.01
CA PRO A 34 19.47 -15.55 -1.72
C PRO A 34 19.77 -14.29 -0.89
N ILE A 35 18.72 -13.68 -0.35
CA ILE A 35 18.85 -12.45 0.44
C ILE A 35 19.22 -12.84 1.88
N GLY A 36 20.23 -12.20 2.47
CA GLY A 36 20.64 -12.49 3.83
C GLY A 36 19.59 -12.12 4.87
N LEU A 37 19.43 -12.96 5.90
CA LEU A 37 18.57 -12.68 7.07
C LEU A 37 19.39 -12.56 8.36
N THR A 38 18.87 -11.80 9.31
CA THR A 38 19.34 -11.74 10.69
C THR A 38 18.93 -13.00 11.46
N ALA A 39 19.40 -13.15 12.70
CA ALA A 39 18.98 -14.23 13.59
C ALA A 39 17.47 -14.18 13.91
N THR A 40 16.88 -12.98 13.92
CA THR A 40 15.44 -12.76 14.10
C THR A 40 14.64 -12.91 12.81
N LYS A 41 15.28 -13.40 11.73
CA LYS A 41 14.70 -13.57 10.39
C LYS A 41 14.30 -12.27 9.69
N ALA A 42 14.81 -11.13 10.15
CA ALA A 42 14.66 -9.86 9.44
C ALA A 42 15.62 -9.81 8.24
N PHE A 43 15.31 -9.05 7.20
CA PHE A 43 16.25 -8.76 6.13
C PHE A 43 17.49 -8.05 6.67
N LYS A 44 18.67 -8.49 6.20
CA LYS A 44 19.92 -7.82 6.56
C LYS A 44 19.98 -6.41 5.97
N ARG A 45 20.73 -5.56 6.66
CA ARG A 45 20.86 -4.13 6.37
C ARG A 45 21.31 -3.81 4.94
N ASP A 46 22.20 -4.62 4.37
CA ASP A 46 22.63 -4.50 2.98
C ASP A 46 21.44 -4.55 2.01
N TYR A 47 20.51 -5.50 2.23
CA TYR A 47 19.28 -5.56 1.45
C TYR A 47 18.31 -4.43 1.78
N VAL A 48 18.20 -4.02 3.05
CA VAL A 48 17.34 -2.88 3.45
C VAL A 48 17.76 -1.60 2.72
N HIS A 49 19.07 -1.29 2.66
CA HIS A 49 19.55 -0.12 1.91
C HIS A 49 19.35 -0.25 0.41
N TRP A 50 19.46 -1.47 -0.15
CA TRP A 50 19.09 -1.70 -1.54
C TRP A 50 17.60 -1.43 -1.79
N ALA A 51 16.72 -1.94 -0.93
CA ALA A 51 15.27 -1.74 -1.06
C ALA A 51 14.89 -0.26 -0.98
N LEU A 52 15.49 0.51 -0.06
CA LEU A 52 15.25 1.96 0.06
C LEU A 52 15.46 2.70 -1.26
N THR A 53 16.52 2.36 -2.01
CA THR A 53 16.88 3.06 -3.24
C THR A 53 16.16 2.55 -4.49
N HIS A 54 15.54 1.36 -4.43
CA HIS A 54 14.93 0.72 -5.61
C HIS A 54 13.40 0.65 -5.56
N PHE A 55 12.79 0.68 -4.37
CA PHE A 55 11.35 0.52 -4.24
C PHE A 55 10.55 1.74 -4.69
N ASP A 56 11.15 2.93 -4.64
CA ASP A 56 10.49 4.21 -4.94
C ASP A 56 9.15 4.33 -4.19
N TRP A 57 9.20 4.31 -2.85
CA TRP A 57 7.99 4.18 -2.03
C TRP A 57 7.37 5.54 -1.69
N PRO A 58 6.04 5.71 -1.83
CA PRO A 58 5.36 6.98 -1.55
C PRO A 58 5.67 7.53 -0.15
N GLY A 59 6.01 8.82 -0.08
CA GLY A 59 6.32 9.52 1.17
C GLY A 59 7.56 9.01 1.92
N ARG A 60 8.41 8.20 1.26
CA ARG A 60 9.56 7.52 1.87
C ARG A 60 10.76 7.49 0.93
N ALA A 61 11.17 8.68 0.47
CA ALA A 61 12.40 8.81 -0.31
C ALA A 61 13.61 8.31 0.50
N ALA A 62 14.54 7.63 -0.17
CA ALA A 62 15.72 7.07 0.48
C ALA A 62 16.55 8.17 1.14
N GLU A 63 16.67 9.32 0.48
CA GLU A 63 17.41 10.49 0.93
C GLU A 63 16.86 11.02 2.26
N ASP A 64 15.53 11.12 2.38
CA ASP A 64 14.86 11.61 3.58
C ASP A 64 15.07 10.66 4.78
N ILE A 65 14.96 9.36 4.54
CA ILE A 65 15.16 8.34 5.59
C ILE A 65 16.63 8.32 6.03
N LEU A 66 17.56 8.33 5.08
CA LEU A 66 19.00 8.26 5.35
C LEU A 66 19.57 9.55 5.93
N ALA A 67 18.90 10.69 5.71
CA ALA A 67 19.23 11.95 6.37
C ALA A 67 18.96 11.90 7.89
N VAL A 68 17.95 11.15 8.33
CA VAL A 68 17.62 10.98 9.75
C VAL A 68 18.47 9.88 10.39
N SER A 69 18.64 8.74 9.71
CA SER A 69 19.46 7.64 10.21
C SER A 69 20.25 6.96 9.09
N LYS A 70 21.58 6.93 9.24
CA LYS A 70 22.46 6.15 8.35
C LYS A 70 22.33 4.65 8.52
N VAL A 71 21.72 4.20 9.62
CA VAL A 71 21.53 2.79 9.95
C VAL A 71 20.04 2.51 9.98
N VAL A 72 19.55 1.84 8.94
CA VAL A 72 18.14 1.48 8.79
C VAL A 72 18.04 -0.04 8.80
N ASN A 73 17.21 -0.60 9.67
CA ASN A 73 16.87 -2.02 9.67
C ASN A 73 15.46 -2.20 9.09
N GLU A 74 15.03 -3.45 8.90
CA GLU A 74 13.72 -3.74 8.29
C GLU A 74 12.55 -3.10 9.07
N ALA A 75 12.57 -3.16 10.40
CA ALA A 75 11.54 -2.55 11.25
C ALA A 75 11.47 -1.02 11.13
N ASP A 76 12.55 -0.38 10.66
CA ASP A 76 12.62 1.05 10.40
C ASP A 76 12.05 1.40 9.00
N PHE A 77 11.79 0.39 8.16
CA PHE A 77 11.21 0.52 6.82
C PHE A 77 9.96 -0.38 6.66
N PRO A 78 8.81 0.03 7.24
CA PRO A 78 7.56 -0.75 7.23
C PRO A 78 7.10 -1.30 5.87
N PRO A 79 7.29 -0.60 4.72
CA PRO A 79 7.01 -1.18 3.41
C PRO A 79 7.69 -2.52 3.16
N LEU A 80 8.96 -2.63 3.53
CA LEU A 80 9.73 -3.85 3.33
C LEU A 80 9.29 -4.95 4.29
N GLU A 81 9.01 -4.61 5.54
CA GLU A 81 8.47 -5.55 6.53
C GLU A 81 7.13 -6.15 6.06
N LEU A 82 6.23 -5.32 5.51
CA LEU A 82 4.98 -5.76 4.91
C LEU A 82 5.20 -6.71 3.73
N ILE A 83 6.07 -6.34 2.77
CA ILE A 83 6.38 -7.18 1.62
C ILE A 83 6.94 -8.53 2.09
N HIS A 84 7.85 -8.52 3.06
CA HIS A 84 8.40 -9.75 3.62
C HIS A 84 7.31 -10.64 4.20
N PHE A 85 6.44 -10.07 5.03
CA PHE A 85 5.30 -10.76 5.61
C PHE A 85 4.41 -11.39 4.53
N LEU A 86 3.97 -10.62 3.54
CA LEU A 86 3.06 -11.08 2.48
C LEU A 86 3.70 -12.20 1.64
N LEU A 87 4.98 -12.06 1.25
CA LEU A 87 5.67 -13.05 0.44
C LEU A 87 5.85 -14.39 1.19
N ILE A 88 6.10 -14.35 2.51
CA ILE A 88 6.15 -15.56 3.34
C ILE A 88 4.75 -16.16 3.51
N HIS A 89 3.75 -15.33 3.79
CA HIS A 89 2.36 -15.76 4.00
C HIS A 89 1.81 -16.47 2.75
N CYS A 90 2.01 -15.90 1.56
CA CYS A 90 1.60 -16.46 0.27
C CYS A 90 2.53 -17.60 -0.22
N LYS A 91 3.54 -18.00 0.56
CA LYS A 91 4.54 -19.03 0.19
C LYS A 91 5.29 -18.73 -1.12
N LEU A 92 5.43 -17.45 -1.46
CA LEU A 92 6.22 -16.96 -2.61
C LEU A 92 7.69 -16.81 -2.24
N GLY A 93 7.96 -16.56 -0.96
CA GLY A 93 9.28 -16.63 -0.35
C GLY A 93 9.34 -17.67 0.75
N ARG A 94 10.57 -18.02 1.17
CA ARG A 94 10.79 -18.83 2.37
C ARG A 94 12.09 -18.46 3.06
N HIS A 95 12.10 -18.62 4.39
CA HIS A 95 13.34 -18.60 5.16
C HIS A 95 14.04 -19.96 5.06
N PHE A 96 15.31 -19.95 4.67
CA PHE A 96 16.14 -21.16 4.58
C PHE A 96 17.60 -20.84 4.90
N LYS A 97 18.14 -21.52 5.92
CA LYS A 97 19.56 -21.42 6.34
C LYS A 97 20.07 -19.96 6.45
N GLY A 98 19.32 -19.10 7.17
CA GLY A 98 19.70 -17.69 7.36
C GLY A 98 19.57 -16.81 6.12
N THR A 99 18.84 -17.27 5.10
CA THR A 99 18.55 -16.50 3.88
C THR A 99 17.06 -16.54 3.56
N PHE A 100 16.55 -15.51 2.92
CA PHE A 100 15.28 -15.52 2.23
C PHE A 100 15.52 -15.99 0.79
N ARG A 101 14.66 -16.88 0.31
CA ARG A 101 14.72 -17.44 -1.05
C ARG A 101 13.34 -17.38 -1.67
N ALA A 102 13.27 -16.95 -2.93
CA ALA A 102 12.05 -17.11 -3.72
C ALA A 102 11.75 -18.61 -3.90
N THR A 103 10.47 -18.98 -3.81
CA THR A 103 10.01 -20.31 -4.19
C THR A 103 9.90 -20.39 -5.71
N LYS A 104 9.70 -21.60 -6.26
CA LYS A 104 9.46 -21.74 -7.71
C LYS A 104 8.27 -20.89 -8.16
N GLU A 105 7.24 -20.83 -7.31
CA GLU A 105 6.05 -20.03 -7.56
C GLU A 105 6.34 -18.53 -7.44
N GLY A 106 7.09 -18.10 -6.43
CA GLY A 106 7.53 -16.71 -6.33
C GLY A 106 8.33 -16.24 -7.54
N VAL A 107 9.25 -17.07 -8.06
CA VAL A 107 9.99 -16.75 -9.30
C VAL A 107 9.04 -16.66 -10.49
N ARG A 108 8.09 -17.59 -10.62
CA ARG A 108 7.10 -17.57 -11.71
C ARG A 108 6.24 -16.30 -11.68
N LEU A 109 5.71 -15.93 -10.51
CA LEU A 109 4.86 -14.76 -10.35
C LEU A 109 5.62 -13.43 -10.48
N ALA A 110 6.92 -13.40 -10.15
CA ALA A 110 7.75 -12.21 -10.41
C ALA A 110 7.82 -11.84 -11.90
N SER A 111 7.63 -12.81 -12.80
CA SER A 111 7.54 -12.62 -14.25
C SER A 111 6.10 -12.47 -14.78
N SER A 112 5.10 -12.45 -13.90
CA SER A 112 3.68 -12.25 -14.24
C SER A 112 3.03 -11.27 -13.25
N PRO A 113 3.28 -9.95 -13.42
CA PRO A 113 2.86 -8.92 -12.49
C PRO A 113 1.35 -8.89 -12.22
N ALA A 114 0.50 -9.18 -13.21
CA ALA A 114 -0.95 -9.23 -13.00
C ALA A 114 -1.35 -10.42 -12.12
N SER A 115 -0.71 -11.58 -12.31
CA SER A 115 -0.93 -12.74 -11.44
C SER A 115 -0.44 -12.47 -10.01
N LEU A 116 0.72 -11.82 -9.85
CA LEU A 116 1.24 -11.45 -8.54
C LEU A 116 0.35 -10.41 -7.85
N PHE A 117 -0.18 -9.45 -8.60
CA PHE A 117 -1.14 -8.46 -8.11
C PHE A 117 -2.43 -9.12 -7.61
N ALA A 118 -2.99 -10.05 -8.40
CA ALA A 118 -4.19 -10.79 -8.04
C ALA A 118 -4.00 -11.69 -6.80
N GLU A 119 -2.78 -12.16 -6.55
CA GLU A 119 -2.44 -12.92 -5.34
C GLU A 119 -2.28 -12.01 -4.11
N LEU A 120 -1.52 -10.91 -4.24
CA LEU A 120 -1.10 -10.11 -3.09
C LEU A 120 -2.11 -9.06 -2.65
N ILE A 121 -2.72 -8.35 -3.60
CA ILE A 121 -3.49 -7.14 -3.27
C ILE A 121 -4.82 -7.46 -2.59
N PRO A 122 -5.60 -8.49 -2.98
CA PRO A 122 -6.80 -8.86 -2.25
C PRO A 122 -6.50 -9.29 -0.81
N LEU A 123 -5.45 -10.11 -0.60
CA LEU A 123 -4.99 -10.49 0.74
C LEU A 123 -4.61 -9.25 1.55
N TYR A 124 -3.79 -8.38 0.96
CA TYR A 124 -3.33 -7.17 1.62
C TYR A 124 -4.48 -6.24 2.03
N LEU A 125 -5.41 -5.93 1.12
CA LEU A 125 -6.50 -5.02 1.42
C LEU A 125 -7.52 -5.67 2.36
N PHE A 126 -8.00 -6.86 2.03
CA PHE A 126 -9.24 -7.38 2.61
C PHE A 126 -9.04 -8.34 3.79
N GLU A 127 -7.84 -8.89 3.97
CA GLU A 127 -7.58 -9.90 5.00
C GLU A 127 -6.56 -9.45 6.05
N VAL A 128 -5.66 -8.52 5.72
CA VAL A 128 -4.71 -7.97 6.70
C VAL A 128 -5.42 -7.01 7.65
N ASP A 129 -5.25 -7.23 8.96
CA ASP A 129 -5.64 -6.26 9.97
C ASP A 129 -4.69 -5.05 9.95
N HIS A 130 -5.11 -3.98 9.27
CA HIS A 130 -4.31 -2.76 9.18
C HIS A 130 -4.16 -2.00 10.51
N SER A 131 -5.02 -2.26 11.51
CA SER A 131 -4.88 -1.64 12.83
C SER A 131 -3.63 -2.16 13.56
N ALA A 132 -3.27 -3.43 13.35
CA ALA A 132 -2.06 -4.05 13.91
C ALA A 132 -0.76 -3.41 13.39
N PHE A 133 -0.81 -2.79 12.19
CA PHE A 133 0.31 -2.05 11.59
C PHE A 133 0.24 -0.54 11.86
N SER A 134 -0.83 -0.06 12.51
CA SER A 134 -0.96 1.34 12.91
C SER A 134 -0.15 1.61 14.18
N ARG A 135 0.46 2.80 14.27
CA ARG A 135 1.18 3.23 15.47
C ARG A 135 0.28 3.32 16.71
N THR A 136 -1.02 3.53 16.52
CA THR A 136 -1.98 3.66 17.62
C THR A 136 -2.63 2.33 18.00
N GLY A 137 -2.57 1.31 17.13
CA GLY A 137 -3.33 0.06 17.28
C GLY A 137 -4.85 0.25 17.18
N GLU A 138 -5.32 1.43 16.78
CA GLU A 138 -6.74 1.74 16.73
C GLU A 138 -7.37 1.23 15.43
N ALA A 139 -8.36 0.37 15.58
CA ALA A 139 -9.22 -0.04 14.48
C ALA A 139 -10.16 1.10 14.06
N VAL A 140 -10.53 1.09 12.79
CA VAL A 140 -11.47 2.04 12.22
C VAL A 140 -12.80 1.32 11.99
N PHE A 141 -13.89 1.93 12.43
CA PHE A 141 -15.23 1.40 12.17
C PHE A 141 -15.56 1.50 10.68
N GLY A 142 -16.04 0.43 10.07
CA GLY A 142 -16.42 0.41 8.66
C GLY A 142 -16.03 -0.91 8.00
N ASN A 143 -16.18 -0.96 6.68
CA ASN A 143 -15.79 -2.10 5.87
C ASN A 143 -15.40 -1.63 4.46
N TRP A 144 -14.63 -2.46 3.76
CA TRP A 144 -14.10 -2.14 2.43
C TRP A 144 -15.15 -1.88 1.38
N ASP A 145 -16.30 -2.56 1.44
CA ASP A 145 -17.38 -2.35 0.47
C ASP A 145 -17.94 -0.93 0.59
N THR A 146 -18.22 -0.47 1.81
CA THR A 146 -18.67 0.91 2.05
C THR A 146 -17.59 1.92 1.69
N TRP A 147 -16.34 1.71 2.11
CA TRP A 147 -15.26 2.66 1.82
C TRP A 147 -15.02 2.82 0.32
N LEU A 148 -14.92 1.72 -0.42
CA LEU A 148 -14.66 1.75 -1.86
C LEU A 148 -15.83 2.35 -2.64
N ASN A 149 -17.07 1.95 -2.36
CA ASN A 149 -18.23 2.46 -3.10
C ASN A 149 -18.45 3.97 -2.90
N VAL A 150 -18.26 4.47 -1.67
CA VAL A 150 -18.34 5.91 -1.37
C VAL A 150 -17.17 6.67 -2.01
N MET A 151 -15.93 6.19 -1.84
CA MET A 151 -14.76 6.83 -2.45
C MET A 151 -14.79 6.84 -3.98
N ASN A 152 -15.44 5.85 -4.61
CA ASN A 152 -15.59 5.82 -6.06
C ASN A 152 -16.26 7.09 -6.60
N VAL A 153 -17.32 7.55 -5.91
CA VAL A 153 -18.06 8.76 -6.29
C VAL A 153 -17.34 10.02 -5.80
N GLU A 154 -16.85 9.98 -4.57
CA GLU A 154 -16.44 11.18 -3.84
C GLU A 154 -15.02 11.63 -4.15
N LEU A 155 -14.21 10.77 -4.77
CA LEU A 155 -12.87 11.11 -5.26
C LEU A 155 -12.86 11.65 -6.70
N GLU A 156 -14.02 11.88 -7.32
CA GLU A 156 -14.10 12.61 -8.59
C GLU A 156 -13.61 14.05 -8.40
N GLY A 157 -12.39 14.34 -8.89
CA GLY A 157 -11.71 15.63 -8.68
C GLY A 157 -10.79 15.68 -7.44
N GLY A 158 -10.68 14.58 -6.70
CA GLY A 158 -9.87 14.48 -5.49
C GLY A 158 -10.54 15.09 -4.26
N LYS A 159 -10.13 14.63 -3.07
CA LYS A 159 -10.65 15.12 -1.79
C LYS A 159 -9.58 15.10 -0.71
N THR A 160 -9.63 16.02 0.24
CA THR A 160 -8.69 16.00 1.37
C THR A 160 -8.97 14.81 2.28
N GLU A 161 -7.94 14.31 2.98
CA GLU A 161 -8.08 13.28 4.01
C GLU A 161 -9.06 13.73 5.10
N SER A 162 -8.99 15.01 5.50
CA SER A 162 -9.91 15.62 6.46
C SER A 162 -11.37 15.57 5.99
N ASP A 163 -11.64 15.94 4.73
CA ASP A 163 -13.00 15.95 4.18
C ASP A 163 -13.53 14.54 3.95
N LEU A 164 -12.67 13.59 3.55
CA LEU A 164 -13.03 12.17 3.46
C LEU A 164 -13.37 11.60 4.84
N TYR A 165 -12.57 11.89 5.86
CA TYR A 165 -12.86 11.46 7.22
C TYR A 165 -14.23 11.99 7.67
N ARG A 166 -14.48 13.30 7.47
CA ARG A 166 -15.75 13.93 7.83
C ARG A 166 -16.94 13.31 7.08
N LEU A 167 -16.75 12.97 5.81
CA LEU A 167 -17.77 12.31 5.00
C LEU A 167 -18.19 10.96 5.59
N PHE A 168 -17.23 10.15 6.06
CA PHE A 168 -17.53 8.82 6.62
C PHE A 168 -17.99 8.86 8.08
N TYR A 169 -17.45 9.76 8.89
CA TYR A 169 -17.57 9.69 10.35
C TYR A 169 -18.16 10.95 11.01
N GLY A 170 -18.43 12.00 10.22
CA GLY A 170 -18.88 13.29 10.72
C GLY A 170 -17.75 14.14 11.30
N GLU A 171 -18.13 15.24 11.97
CA GLU A 171 -17.17 16.16 12.58
C GLU A 171 -16.36 15.48 13.68
N LEU A 172 -15.11 15.95 13.85
CA LEU A 172 -14.30 15.51 14.97
C LEU A 172 -14.97 15.91 16.29
N PRO A 173 -15.11 14.97 17.23
CA PRO A 173 -15.63 15.32 18.55
C PRO A 173 -14.67 16.28 19.27
N ASP A 174 -15.25 17.17 20.07
CA ASP A 174 -14.51 18.08 20.95
C ASP A 174 -14.04 17.32 22.20
N GLU A 175 -13.11 16.39 21.99
CA GLU A 175 -12.50 15.57 23.04
C GLU A 175 -10.98 15.50 22.90
N PRO A 176 -10.23 15.38 24.02
CA PRO A 176 -8.79 15.19 23.96
C PRO A 176 -8.43 14.00 23.06
N PHE A 177 -7.40 14.17 22.23
CA PHE A 177 -6.90 13.14 21.31
C PHE A 177 -7.86 12.73 20.17
N ALA A 178 -8.91 13.50 19.88
CA ALA A 178 -9.79 13.26 18.72
C ALA A 178 -9.03 13.15 17.39
N TRP A 179 -7.86 13.79 17.27
CA TRP A 179 -6.95 13.69 16.12
C TRP A 179 -6.48 12.26 15.80
N ARG A 180 -6.56 11.32 16.76
CA ARG A 180 -6.19 9.93 16.53
C ARG A 180 -7.15 9.20 15.59
N LYS A 181 -8.42 9.62 15.54
CA LYS A 181 -9.44 9.03 14.66
C LYS A 181 -9.14 9.24 13.17
N PRO A 182 -8.90 10.47 12.67
CA PRO A 182 -8.51 10.67 11.27
C PRO A 182 -7.15 10.04 10.97
N TYR A 183 -6.20 10.06 11.92
CA TYR A 183 -4.94 9.33 11.75
C TYR A 183 -5.12 7.82 11.57
N ALA A 184 -6.04 7.20 12.33
CA ALA A 184 -6.38 5.80 12.21
C ALA A 184 -7.03 5.52 10.84
N PHE A 185 -7.94 6.38 10.38
CA PHE A 185 -8.54 6.29 9.04
C PHE A 185 -7.49 6.37 7.93
N GLY A 186 -6.60 7.37 7.97
CA GLY A 186 -5.50 7.49 7.02
C GLY A 186 -4.57 6.28 7.03
N SER A 187 -4.26 5.74 8.21
CA SER A 187 -3.35 4.60 8.35
C SER A 187 -3.98 3.25 7.99
N CYS A 188 -5.27 3.05 8.26
CA CYS A 188 -5.94 1.75 8.10
C CYS A 188 -6.76 1.64 6.80
N VAL A 189 -7.04 2.76 6.13
CA VAL A 189 -7.86 2.78 4.90
C VAL A 189 -7.10 3.44 3.76
N LEU A 190 -6.69 4.70 3.90
CA LEU A 190 -6.09 5.46 2.80
C LEU A 190 -4.70 4.94 2.41
N ARG A 191 -3.82 4.69 3.39
CA ARG A 191 -2.48 4.17 3.13
C ARG A 191 -2.50 2.79 2.48
N PRO A 192 -3.34 1.83 2.90
CA PRO A 192 -3.50 0.59 2.16
C PRO A 192 -3.95 0.77 0.71
N LEU A 193 -4.88 1.69 0.44
CA LEU A 193 -5.27 2.01 -0.93
C LEU A 193 -4.11 2.62 -1.74
N GLU A 194 -3.30 3.49 -1.12
CA GLU A 194 -2.12 4.07 -1.76
C GLU A 194 -1.07 3.00 -2.08
N TRP A 195 -0.79 2.10 -1.13
CA TRP A 195 0.21 1.06 -1.30
C TRP A 195 -0.25 -0.03 -2.29
N ALA A 196 -1.55 -0.30 -2.36
CA ALA A 196 -2.14 -1.11 -3.41
C ALA A 196 -2.08 -0.41 -4.79
N GLY A 197 -1.91 0.91 -4.81
CA GLY A 197 -1.84 1.72 -6.03
C GLY A 197 -3.19 2.22 -6.53
N LEU A 198 -4.26 2.10 -5.74
CA LEU A 198 -5.62 2.50 -6.12
C LEU A 198 -5.85 4.00 -5.98
N VAL A 199 -5.15 4.63 -5.03
CA VAL A 199 -5.17 6.09 -4.85
C VAL A 199 -3.74 6.64 -4.79
N SER A 200 -3.61 7.95 -5.03
CA SER A 200 -2.40 8.71 -4.73
C SER A 200 -2.70 9.70 -3.62
N ILE A 201 -1.78 9.88 -2.68
CA ILE A 201 -1.90 10.82 -1.58
C ILE A 201 -0.80 11.87 -1.72
N THR A 202 -1.19 13.13 -1.95
CA THR A 202 -0.24 14.25 -2.11
C THR A 202 -0.38 15.23 -0.97
N SER A 203 0.74 15.65 -0.40
CA SER A 203 0.72 16.68 0.65
C SER A 203 0.39 18.05 0.06
N ILE A 204 -0.47 18.77 0.78
CA ILE A 204 -0.80 20.17 0.51
C ILE A 204 -0.64 20.98 1.78
N ARG A 205 -0.49 22.29 1.63
CA ARG A 205 -0.66 23.23 2.73
C ARG A 205 -1.95 24.00 2.49
N ASP A 206 -2.81 24.05 3.49
CA ASP A 206 -4.00 24.89 3.44
C ASP A 206 -3.62 26.38 3.55
N HIS A 207 -4.63 27.25 3.49
CA HIS A 207 -4.46 28.70 3.59
C HIS A 207 -3.78 29.15 4.91
N ASP A 208 -3.93 28.36 5.97
CA ASP A 208 -3.34 28.61 7.30
C ASP A 208 -1.97 27.93 7.47
N GLY A 209 -1.44 27.32 6.40
CA GLY A 209 -0.14 26.66 6.37
C GLY A 209 -0.11 25.28 7.04
N LYS A 210 -1.27 24.76 7.47
CA LYS A 210 -1.43 23.44 8.06
C LYS A 210 -1.30 22.38 6.95
N LEU A 211 -0.60 21.30 7.29
CA LEU A 211 -0.42 20.18 6.40
C LEU A 211 -1.72 19.38 6.31
N ASP A 212 -2.19 19.15 5.10
CA ASP A 212 -3.27 18.20 4.78
C ASP A 212 -2.84 17.35 3.57
N TYR A 213 -3.63 16.36 3.21
CA TYR A 213 -3.33 15.42 2.14
C TYR A 213 -4.50 15.31 1.19
N VAL A 214 -4.26 15.51 -0.11
CA VAL A 214 -5.26 15.29 -1.16
C VAL A 214 -5.14 13.86 -1.65
N VAL A 215 -6.26 13.14 -1.60
CA VAL A 215 -6.42 11.79 -2.11
C VAL A 215 -7.07 11.86 -3.50
N THR A 216 -6.47 11.19 -4.48
CA THR A 216 -7.00 11.09 -5.85
C THR A 216 -7.00 9.64 -6.32
N LYS A 217 -7.98 9.25 -7.14
CA LYS A 217 -7.97 7.93 -7.79
C LYS A 217 -6.83 7.85 -8.79
N THR A 218 -6.12 6.74 -8.81
CA THR A 218 -5.20 6.42 -9.90
C THR A 218 -5.98 5.74 -11.04
N PRO A 219 -5.39 5.63 -12.25
CA PRO A 219 -5.95 4.81 -13.31
C PRO A 219 -6.19 3.34 -12.92
N LEU A 220 -5.42 2.80 -11.97
CA LEU A 220 -5.57 1.42 -11.49
C LEU A 220 -6.90 1.19 -10.77
N TRP A 221 -7.51 2.24 -10.19
CA TRP A 221 -8.82 2.14 -9.55
C TRP A 221 -9.88 1.54 -10.49
N GLN A 222 -10.02 2.11 -11.69
CA GLN A 222 -11.01 1.66 -12.66
C GLN A 222 -10.63 0.34 -13.34
N ALA A 223 -9.33 0.06 -13.48
CA ALA A 223 -8.84 -1.17 -14.06
C ALA A 223 -9.07 -2.37 -13.12
N ALA A 224 -8.77 -2.21 -11.83
CA ALA A 224 -8.77 -3.28 -10.84
C ALA A 224 -10.09 -3.45 -10.09
N LEU A 225 -10.94 -2.43 -9.98
CA LEU A 225 -12.18 -2.51 -9.19
C LEU A 225 -13.44 -2.61 -10.07
N GLN A 226 -14.43 -3.32 -9.55
CA GLN A 226 -15.81 -3.29 -10.02
C GLN A 226 -16.70 -2.94 -8.82
N LEU A 227 -17.34 -1.78 -8.87
CA LEU A 227 -18.08 -1.24 -7.73
C LEU A 227 -19.54 -1.00 -8.12
N GLU A 228 -20.44 -1.08 -7.14
CA GLU A 228 -21.88 -0.88 -7.36
C GLU A 228 -22.19 0.56 -7.78
N THR A 229 -21.31 1.50 -7.41
CA THR A 229 -21.43 2.92 -7.73
C THR A 229 -20.74 3.31 -9.04
N ASP A 230 -20.24 2.37 -9.84
CA ASP A 230 -19.56 2.66 -11.12
C ASP A 230 -20.45 3.47 -12.09
N ASP A 231 -21.77 3.23 -12.09
CA ASP A 231 -22.72 3.96 -12.95
C ASP A 231 -23.04 5.39 -12.44
N MET A 232 -22.64 5.72 -11.21
CA MET A 232 -22.80 7.07 -10.64
C MET A 232 -21.64 8.00 -11.01
N VAL A 233 -20.54 7.44 -11.49
CA VAL A 233 -19.35 8.19 -11.87
C VAL A 233 -19.42 8.54 -13.36
N PRO A 234 -19.23 9.81 -13.76
CA PRO A 234 -19.18 10.18 -15.18
C PRO A 234 -18.10 9.37 -15.89
N LYS A 235 -18.46 8.66 -16.96
CA LYS A 235 -17.47 7.99 -17.81
C LYS A 235 -16.62 9.08 -18.47
N PHE A 236 -15.38 9.24 -18.02
CA PHE A 236 -14.43 10.13 -18.67
C PHE A 236 -14.27 9.71 -20.14
N GLN A 237 -14.80 10.51 -21.07
CA GLN A 237 -14.44 10.40 -22.48
C GLN A 237 -12.98 10.82 -22.60
N ARG A 238 -12.08 9.87 -22.87
CA ARG A 238 -10.71 10.18 -23.28
C ARG A 238 -10.79 10.97 -24.58
N HIS A 239 -10.39 12.24 -24.55
CA HIS A 239 -10.06 13.02 -25.74
C HIS A 239 -8.69 12.62 -26.27
#